data_AF-A0A550BUX6-F1
#
_entry.id   AF-A0A550BUX6-F1
#
_cell.length_a   1.000
_cell.length_b   1.000
_cell.length_c   1.000
_cell.angle_alpha   90.00
_cell.angle_beta   90.00
_cell.angle_gamma   90.00
#
_symmetry.space_group_name_H-M   'P 1'
#
loop_
_entity.id
_entity.type
_entity.pdbx_description
1 polymer ?
#
loop_
_entity_poly.entity_id
_entity_poly.type
_entity_poly.pdbx_seq_one_letter_code
_entity_poly.pdbx_strand_id
1 'polypeptide(L)'
;MLRPTAHSRGPRKPAHSAVKPADRPRRRDEAIELDDESDPTVDIIEQHPARRMPYKTIIEEWTKSKALLGVTKKKLKVMRTSSMSMEQRLAALLSENNNLREQITDSSAQALENTNLRAQLAESAALAQKAAQDADSAQADLAFMEADLAFRKERGDEIERHLACPICLGANTTAYALQPCGHIFCINCIAAVCKRPKGGPRPPRRCPTCRELFKKVALPVGKYHQQLLLDLYTLAGDVQNGPQPRAAAPPVAGPSSPQPFDVESRSDEEEGSEYEDVDEDEIDEEEDEYEMDEDDSDDDAIINEYLTASNN
;
A
#
# COMPACT_ATOMS: atom_id res chain seq x y z
N MET A 1 -30.85 13.88 -7.32
CA MET A 1 -31.40 12.77 -6.53
C MET A 1 -31.12 11.47 -7.29
N LEU A 2 -29.98 10.83 -7.05
CA LEU A 2 -29.61 9.57 -7.69
C LEU A 2 -29.10 8.61 -6.62
N ARG A 3 -29.68 7.40 -6.64
CA ARG A 3 -29.45 6.30 -5.69
C ARG A 3 -28.11 5.62 -5.95
N PRO A 4 -27.36 5.19 -4.94
CA PRO A 4 -26.26 4.24 -5.11
C PRO A 4 -26.76 2.80 -5.02
N THR A 5 -26.37 1.97 -5.97
CA THR A 5 -26.54 0.51 -5.98
C THR A 5 -25.45 -0.14 -5.13
N ALA A 6 -25.87 -0.80 -4.04
CA ALA A 6 -24.99 -1.56 -3.17
C ALA A 6 -24.89 -3.01 -3.67
N HIS A 7 -23.70 -3.43 -4.10
CA HIS A 7 -23.39 -4.85 -4.29
C HIS A 7 -22.78 -5.42 -3.00
N SER A 8 -23.61 -6.15 -2.25
CA SER A 8 -23.22 -6.93 -1.08
C SER A 8 -22.42 -8.17 -1.49
N ARG A 9 -21.09 -8.12 -1.39
CA ARG A 9 -20.26 -9.32 -1.42
C ARG A 9 -20.37 -10.02 -0.06
N GLY A 10 -20.94 -11.22 -0.06
CA GLY A 10 -21.12 -12.04 1.14
C GLY A 10 -19.79 -12.54 1.73
N PRO A 11 -19.79 -12.90 3.03
CA PRO A 11 -18.58 -13.32 3.73
C PRO A 11 -18.09 -14.68 3.23
N ARG A 12 -16.85 -14.72 2.72
CA ARG A 12 -16.15 -15.97 2.42
C ARG A 12 -15.80 -16.66 3.74
N LYS A 13 -16.24 -17.91 3.90
CA LYS A 13 -15.91 -18.77 5.05
C LYS A 13 -14.40 -19.07 5.04
N PRO A 14 -13.70 -19.01 6.19
CA PRO A 14 -12.32 -19.43 6.27
C PRO A 14 -12.21 -20.95 6.12
N ALA A 15 -11.30 -21.38 5.26
CA ALA A 15 -10.93 -22.78 5.11
C ALA A 15 -10.23 -23.27 6.39
N HIS A 16 -10.84 -24.23 7.08
CA HIS A 16 -10.23 -24.89 8.22
C HIS A 16 -9.09 -25.80 7.73
N SER A 17 -7.85 -25.34 7.95
CA SER A 17 -6.64 -26.16 7.82
C SER A 17 -6.63 -27.23 8.91
N ALA A 18 -6.66 -28.49 8.48
CA ALA A 18 -6.59 -29.65 9.35
C ALA A 18 -5.17 -29.80 9.92
N VAL A 19 -4.96 -29.28 11.13
CA VAL A 19 -3.74 -29.51 11.90
C VAL A 19 -3.72 -30.97 12.36
N LYS A 20 -2.75 -31.75 11.86
CA LYS A 20 -2.47 -33.11 12.32
C LYS A 20 -2.03 -33.07 13.80
N PRO A 21 -2.61 -33.89 14.68
CA PRO A 21 -2.12 -34.02 16.05
C PRO A 21 -0.89 -34.93 16.04
N ALA A 22 0.26 -34.44 16.48
CA ALA A 22 1.47 -35.25 16.62
C ALA A 22 1.99 -35.24 18.06
N ASP A 23 1.96 -36.45 18.61
CA ASP A 23 2.77 -37.04 19.67
C ASP A 23 2.75 -36.42 21.08
N ARG A 24 1.75 -36.92 21.81
CA ARG A 24 1.72 -36.96 23.28
C ARG A 24 2.89 -37.84 23.77
N PRO A 25 3.81 -37.34 24.61
CA PRO A 25 4.89 -38.15 25.15
C PRO A 25 4.32 -39.27 26.03
N ARG A 26 4.68 -40.52 25.72
CA ARG A 26 4.41 -41.70 26.55
C ARG A 26 4.94 -41.43 27.96
N ARG A 27 4.02 -41.30 28.92
CA ARG A 27 4.37 -41.36 30.34
C ARG A 27 5.02 -42.70 30.61
N ARG A 28 6.26 -42.64 31.08
CA ARG A 28 6.98 -43.76 31.68
C ARG A 28 6.25 -44.05 32.99
N ASP A 29 5.54 -45.16 33.04
CA ASP A 29 5.07 -45.74 34.29
C ASP A 29 6.30 -46.28 35.02
N GLU A 30 6.97 -45.42 35.79
CA GLU A 30 7.93 -45.85 36.81
C GLU A 30 7.11 -46.50 37.93
N ALA A 31 6.97 -47.83 37.82
CA ALA A 31 6.55 -48.67 38.91
C ALA A 31 7.53 -48.49 40.06
N ILE A 32 7.12 -47.75 41.08
CA ILE A 32 7.78 -47.73 42.38
C ILE A 32 7.52 -49.11 42.97
N GLU A 33 8.50 -50.01 42.84
CA GLU A 33 8.57 -51.24 43.61
C GLU A 33 8.62 -50.82 45.09
N LEU A 34 7.48 -50.97 45.77
CA LEU A 34 7.42 -50.89 47.23
C LEU A 34 8.03 -52.18 47.74
N ASP A 35 9.28 -52.09 48.18
CA ASP A 35 9.93 -53.15 48.96
C ASP A 35 9.04 -53.51 50.15
N ASP A 36 8.60 -54.77 50.15
CA ASP A 36 7.92 -55.48 51.23
C ASP A 36 8.91 -55.61 52.42
N GLU A 37 9.16 -54.50 53.11
CA GLU A 37 9.90 -54.49 54.36
C GLU A 37 9.02 -55.04 55.48
N SER A 38 9.12 -56.36 55.65
CA SER A 38 9.30 -57.02 56.96
C SER A 38 8.35 -56.57 58.06
N ASP A 39 7.23 -57.27 58.21
CA ASP A 39 6.37 -57.24 59.39
C ASP A 39 7.18 -57.74 60.61
N PRO A 40 7.56 -56.88 61.59
CA PRO A 40 8.16 -57.37 62.80
C PRO A 40 7.00 -57.86 63.67
N THR A 41 6.73 -59.16 63.63
CA THR A 41 6.03 -59.86 64.70
C THR A 41 6.87 -59.70 65.98
N VAL A 42 6.59 -58.62 66.69
CA VAL A 42 7.16 -58.30 67.99
C VAL A 42 6.46 -59.21 69.01
N ASP A 43 7.13 -60.31 69.34
CA ASP A 43 6.93 -61.04 70.58
C ASP A 43 7.32 -60.13 71.76
N ILE A 44 6.33 -59.46 72.36
CA ILE A 44 6.45 -58.89 73.72
C ILE A 44 5.72 -59.82 74.69
N ILE A 45 6.49 -60.78 75.21
CA ILE A 45 6.81 -60.95 76.63
C ILE A 45 5.67 -60.64 77.60
N GLU A 46 5.08 -61.73 78.12
CA GLU A 46 5.25 -62.17 79.51
C GLU A 46 5.27 -61.14 80.66
N GLN A 47 4.51 -61.48 81.71
CA GLN A 47 4.69 -61.02 83.10
C GLN A 47 4.18 -59.60 83.45
N HIS A 48 2.85 -59.44 83.49
CA HIS A 48 2.25 -58.47 84.42
C HIS A 48 2.00 -59.13 85.78
N PRO A 49 2.73 -58.77 86.86
CA PRO A 49 2.34 -59.15 88.21
C PRO A 49 1.04 -58.42 88.55
N ALA A 50 -0.03 -59.19 88.78
CA ALA A 50 -1.31 -58.69 89.24
C ALA A 50 -1.17 -58.06 90.64
N ARG A 51 -0.72 -56.81 90.70
CA ARG A 51 -0.92 -55.94 91.85
C ARG A 51 -2.42 -55.74 91.98
N ARG A 52 -3.05 -56.44 92.93
CA ARG A 52 -4.43 -56.16 93.37
C ARG A 52 -4.48 -54.74 93.93
N MET A 53 -4.75 -53.77 93.06
CA MET A 53 -5.09 -52.43 93.49
C MET A 53 -6.42 -52.49 94.27
N PRO A 54 -6.53 -51.80 95.41
CA PRO A 54 -7.80 -51.69 96.11
C PRO A 54 -8.85 -51.05 95.19
N TYR A 55 -10.09 -51.55 95.26
CA TYR A 55 -11.19 -51.15 94.37
C TYR A 55 -11.41 -49.62 94.29
N LYS A 56 -11.12 -48.89 95.37
CA LYS A 56 -11.16 -47.41 95.43
C LYS A 56 -10.17 -46.74 94.46
N THR A 57 -8.92 -47.19 94.40
CA THR A 57 -7.91 -46.62 93.48
C THR A 57 -8.26 -46.86 92.01
N ILE A 58 -8.89 -47.99 91.69
CA ILE A 58 -9.34 -48.30 90.31
C ILE A 58 -10.43 -47.31 89.87
N ILE A 59 -11.36 -46.95 90.76
CA ILE A 59 -12.44 -45.98 90.45
C ILE A 59 -11.86 -44.57 90.28
N GLU A 60 -10.91 -44.15 91.11
CA GLU A 60 -10.25 -42.84 90.98
C GLU A 60 -9.43 -42.72 89.69
N GLU A 61 -8.69 -43.77 89.31
CA GLU A 61 -7.96 -43.78 88.04
C GLU A 61 -8.90 -43.85 86.84
N TRP A 62 -10.00 -44.60 86.95
CA TRP A 62 -11.02 -44.66 85.90
C TRP A 62 -11.70 -43.30 85.70
N THR A 63 -12.04 -42.59 86.78
CA THR A 63 -12.64 -41.25 86.70
C THR A 63 -11.65 -40.21 86.14
N LYS A 64 -10.37 -40.25 86.52
CA LYS A 64 -9.31 -39.42 85.93
C LYS A 64 -9.12 -39.71 84.44
N SER A 65 -9.07 -40.98 84.05
CA SER A 65 -9.00 -41.41 82.64
C SER A 65 -10.20 -40.94 81.84
N LYS A 66 -11.40 -41.03 82.41
CA LYS A 66 -12.64 -40.54 81.78
C LYS A 66 -12.62 -39.02 81.60
N ALA A 67 -12.09 -38.27 82.56
CA ALA A 67 -11.93 -36.82 82.45
C ALA A 67 -10.91 -36.43 81.35
N LEU A 68 -9.76 -37.11 81.31
CA LEU A 68 -8.75 -36.93 80.26
C LEU A 68 -9.31 -37.26 78.87
N LEU A 69 -10.05 -38.37 78.72
CA LEU A 69 -10.77 -38.73 77.50
C LEU A 69 -11.77 -37.65 77.08
N GLY A 70 -12.44 -36.99 78.04
CA GLY A 70 -13.32 -35.86 77.76
C GLY A 70 -12.59 -34.66 77.17
N VAL A 71 -11.41 -34.32 77.71
CA VAL A 71 -10.57 -33.21 77.23
C VAL A 71 -9.99 -33.54 75.85
N THR A 72 -9.46 -34.75 75.64
CA THR A 72 -8.91 -35.15 74.34
C THR A 72 -9.99 -35.18 73.26
N LYS A 73 -11.21 -35.63 73.57
CA LYS A 73 -12.36 -35.56 72.64
C LYS A 73 -12.70 -34.11 72.26
N LYS A 74 -12.71 -33.18 73.22
CA LYS A 74 -12.94 -31.75 72.94
C LYS A 74 -11.83 -31.17 72.06
N LYS A 75 -10.56 -31.46 72.38
CA LYS A 75 -9.41 -31.01 71.60
C LYS A 75 -9.44 -31.57 70.18
N LEU A 76 -9.76 -32.86 70.02
CA LEU A 76 -9.90 -33.51 68.72
C LEU A 76 -11.05 -32.88 67.91
N LYS A 77 -12.16 -32.53 68.55
CA LYS A 77 -13.28 -31.83 67.90
C LYS A 77 -12.85 -30.45 67.37
N VAL A 78 -12.13 -29.67 68.18
CA VAL A 78 -11.59 -28.36 67.78
C VAL A 78 -10.57 -28.49 66.65
N MET A 79 -9.66 -29.46 66.73
CA MET A 79 -8.71 -29.74 65.66
C MET A 79 -9.42 -30.13 64.36
N ARG A 80 -10.46 -30.96 64.42
CA ARG A 80 -11.23 -31.36 63.24
C ARG A 80 -11.94 -30.17 62.59
N THR A 81 -12.57 -29.30 63.38
CA THR A 81 -13.19 -28.07 62.84
C THR A 81 -12.16 -27.11 62.28
N SER A 82 -10.97 -27.03 62.89
CA SER A 82 -9.86 -26.22 62.38
C SER A 82 -9.30 -26.79 61.08
N SER A 83 -9.17 -28.12 60.96
CA SER A 83 -8.74 -28.81 59.74
C SER A 83 -9.71 -28.55 58.61
N MET A 84 -11.02 -28.74 58.84
CA MET A 84 -12.05 -28.45 57.85
C MET A 84 -12.05 -26.98 57.42
N SER A 85 -11.84 -26.04 58.34
CA SER A 85 -11.74 -24.61 58.00
C SER A 85 -10.49 -24.31 57.16
N MET A 86 -9.36 -24.96 57.43
CA MET A 86 -8.15 -24.82 56.62
C MET A 86 -8.32 -25.44 55.23
N GLU A 87 -8.94 -26.62 55.13
CA GLU A 87 -9.27 -27.27 53.86
C GLU A 87 -10.18 -26.38 53.00
N GLN A 88 -11.19 -25.74 53.59
CA GLN A 88 -12.05 -24.78 52.90
C GLN A 88 -11.27 -23.56 52.38
N ARG A 89 -10.34 -23.02 53.18
CA ARG A 89 -9.48 -21.90 52.74
C ARG A 89 -8.54 -22.33 51.62
N LEU A 90 -7.97 -23.52 51.69
CA LEU A 90 -7.10 -24.06 50.65
C LEU A 90 -7.88 -24.28 49.35
N ALA A 91 -9.10 -24.83 49.42
CA ALA A 91 -9.98 -24.96 48.27
C ALA A 91 -10.33 -23.60 47.64
N ALA A 92 -10.63 -22.58 48.47
CA ALA A 92 -10.89 -21.22 47.98
C ALA A 92 -9.67 -20.62 47.27
N LEU A 93 -8.48 -20.72 47.86
CA LEU A 93 -7.24 -20.23 47.25
C LEU A 93 -6.91 -20.96 45.93
N LEU A 94 -7.15 -22.27 45.85
CA LEU A 94 -6.98 -23.01 44.59
C LEU A 94 -7.94 -22.53 43.52
N SER A 95 -9.21 -22.27 43.87
CA SER A 95 -10.19 -21.71 42.92
C SER A 95 -9.80 -20.32 42.44
N GLU A 96 -9.30 -19.47 43.33
CA GLU A 96 -8.79 -18.13 43.00
C GLU A 96 -7.55 -18.21 42.10
N ASN A 97 -6.62 -19.13 42.37
CA ASN A 97 -5.44 -19.32 41.54
C ASN A 97 -5.80 -19.78 40.12
N ASN A 98 -6.80 -20.67 40.00
CA ASN A 98 -7.29 -21.09 38.69
C ASN A 98 -7.93 -19.94 37.92
N ASN A 99 -8.74 -19.11 38.58
CA ASN A 99 -9.34 -17.92 37.96
C ASN A 99 -8.27 -16.91 37.51
N LEU A 100 -7.26 -16.64 38.34
CA LEU A 100 -6.16 -15.75 37.97
C LEU A 100 -5.34 -16.29 36.80
N ARG A 101 -5.15 -17.62 36.71
CA ARG A 101 -4.47 -18.24 35.56
C ARG A 101 -5.28 -18.05 34.28
N GLU A 102 -6.59 -18.25 34.32
CA GLU A 102 -7.50 -18.02 33.19
C GLU A 102 -7.47 -16.55 32.75
N GLN A 103 -7.50 -15.62 33.72
CA GLN A 103 -7.37 -14.19 33.43
C GLN A 103 -6.02 -13.84 32.79
N ILE A 104 -4.92 -14.45 33.26
CA ILE A 104 -3.59 -14.24 32.66
C ILE A 104 -3.58 -14.78 31.22
N THR A 105 -4.16 -15.94 30.95
CA THR A 105 -4.21 -16.51 29.59
C THR A 105 -5.06 -15.65 28.64
N ASP A 106 -6.17 -15.10 29.12
CA ASP A 106 -7.00 -14.20 28.31
C ASP A 106 -6.29 -12.87 28.03
N SER A 107 -5.64 -12.31 29.04
CA SER A 107 -4.90 -11.06 28.90
C SER A 107 -3.71 -11.20 27.94
N SER A 108 -3.03 -12.36 27.93
CA SER A 108 -1.92 -12.61 27.01
C SER A 108 -2.42 -12.83 25.58
N ALA A 109 -3.56 -13.50 25.39
CA ALA A 109 -4.21 -13.62 24.08
C ALA A 109 -4.60 -12.25 23.52
N GLN A 110 -5.21 -11.38 24.35
CA GLN A 110 -5.55 -10.00 23.95
C GLN A 110 -4.30 -9.16 23.64
N ALA A 111 -3.21 -9.34 24.38
CA ALA A 111 -1.95 -8.64 24.09
C ALA A 111 -1.41 -9.04 22.70
N LEU A 112 -1.46 -10.33 22.36
CA LEU A 112 -1.04 -10.84 21.07
C LEU A 112 -1.93 -10.36 19.91
N GLU A 113 -3.24 -10.28 20.14
CA GLU A 113 -4.17 -9.68 19.18
C GLU A 113 -3.86 -8.19 18.94
N ASN A 114 -3.61 -7.42 20.01
CA ASN A 114 -3.24 -6.02 19.91
C ASN A 114 -1.90 -5.81 19.19
N THR A 115 -0.92 -6.70 19.36
CA THR A 115 0.34 -6.63 18.60
C THR A 115 0.11 -6.88 17.11
N ASN A 116 -0.76 -7.84 16.76
CA ASN A 116 -1.10 -8.12 15.36
C ASN A 116 -1.83 -6.94 14.72
N LEU A 117 -2.80 -6.34 15.42
CA LEU A 117 -3.51 -5.15 14.93
C LEU A 117 -2.57 -3.96 14.73
N ARG A 118 -1.60 -3.75 15.63
CA ARG A 118 -0.58 -2.69 15.46
C ARG A 118 0.31 -2.95 14.24
N ALA A 119 0.70 -4.20 13.99
CA ALA A 119 1.46 -4.56 12.80
C ALA A 119 0.66 -4.29 11.52
N GLN A 120 -0.61 -4.68 11.48
CA GLN A 120 -1.51 -4.39 10.35
C GLN A 120 -1.70 -2.89 10.12
N LEU A 121 -1.85 -2.10 11.20
CA LEU A 121 -1.94 -0.64 11.09
C LEU A 121 -0.64 -0.03 10.56
N ALA A 122 0.51 -0.50 11.02
CA ALA A 122 1.81 -0.04 10.51
C ALA A 122 2.00 -0.36 9.03
N GLU A 123 1.61 -1.56 8.58
CA GLU A 123 1.64 -1.96 7.17
C GLU A 123 0.70 -1.08 6.32
N SER A 124 -0.53 -0.86 6.78
CA SER A 124 -1.49 0.00 6.07
C SER A 124 -1.01 1.47 6.00
N ALA A 125 -0.33 1.95 7.04
CA ALA A 125 0.24 3.30 7.05
C ALA A 125 1.42 3.43 6.09
N ALA A 126 2.27 2.41 5.98
CA ALA A 126 3.37 2.37 5.00
C ALA A 126 2.83 2.37 3.56
N LEU A 127 1.78 1.59 3.28
CA LEU A 127 1.11 1.59 1.98
C LEU A 127 0.50 2.96 1.64
N ALA A 128 -0.14 3.61 2.61
CA ALA A 128 -0.70 4.96 2.43
C ALA A 128 0.38 6.01 2.17
N GLN A 129 1.53 5.90 2.85
CA GLN A 129 2.67 6.79 2.62
C GLN A 129 3.25 6.61 1.21
N LYS A 130 3.40 5.37 0.75
CA LYS A 130 3.86 5.08 -0.62
C LYS A 130 2.88 5.64 -1.66
N ALA A 131 1.58 5.43 -1.48
CA ALA A 131 0.57 5.97 -2.37
C ALA A 131 0.58 7.51 -2.43
N ALA A 132 0.88 8.18 -1.31
CA ALA A 132 1.05 9.64 -1.29
C ALA A 132 2.28 10.09 -2.09
N GLN A 133 3.41 9.39 -1.96
CA GLN A 133 4.61 9.68 -2.75
C GLN A 133 4.38 9.46 -4.26
N ASP A 134 3.69 8.38 -4.62
CA ASP A 134 3.35 8.09 -6.02
C ASP A 134 2.41 9.17 -6.58
N ALA A 135 1.45 9.67 -5.79
CA ALA A 135 0.58 10.77 -6.17
C ALA A 135 1.33 12.10 -6.36
N ASP A 136 2.29 12.41 -5.49
CA ASP A 136 3.15 13.60 -5.63
C ASP A 136 4.00 13.53 -6.91
N SER A 137 4.55 12.34 -7.23
CA SER A 137 5.28 12.12 -8.49
C SER A 137 4.39 12.31 -9.71
N ALA A 138 3.20 11.70 -9.71
CA ALA A 138 2.25 11.84 -10.81
C ALA A 138 1.80 13.31 -11.00
N GLN A 139 1.65 14.06 -9.91
CA GLN A 139 1.33 15.49 -9.98
C GLN A 139 2.48 16.31 -10.61
N ALA A 140 3.73 15.96 -10.34
CA ALA A 140 4.89 16.60 -10.96
C ALA A 140 4.93 16.32 -12.48
N ASP A 141 4.64 15.08 -12.89
CA ASP A 141 4.58 14.69 -14.31
C ASP A 141 3.46 15.43 -15.05
N LEU A 142 2.27 15.52 -14.45
CA LEU A 142 1.16 16.30 -15.02
C LEU A 142 1.51 17.78 -15.16
N ALA A 143 2.13 18.38 -14.15
CA ALA A 143 2.57 19.77 -14.21
C ALA A 143 3.61 20.00 -15.32
N PHE A 144 4.51 19.04 -15.54
CA PHE A 144 5.47 19.08 -16.63
C PHE A 144 4.78 18.99 -18.00
N MET A 145 3.84 18.06 -18.18
CA MET A 145 3.07 17.93 -19.42
C MET A 145 2.23 19.17 -19.71
N GLU A 146 1.61 19.78 -18.70
CA GLU A 146 0.87 21.04 -18.84
C GLU A 146 1.76 22.19 -19.29
N ALA A 147 2.97 22.30 -18.73
CA ALA A 147 3.95 23.31 -19.12
C ALA A 147 4.43 23.11 -20.58
N ASP A 148 4.69 21.87 -20.99
CA ASP A 148 5.06 21.54 -22.37
C ASP A 148 3.92 21.85 -23.35
N LEU A 149 2.68 21.50 -23.03
CA LEU A 149 1.51 21.84 -23.85
C LEU A 149 1.31 23.35 -23.95
N ALA A 150 1.47 24.09 -22.85
CA ALA A 150 1.38 25.55 -22.86
C ALA A 150 2.45 26.17 -23.77
N PHE A 151 3.69 25.68 -23.68
CA PHE A 151 4.79 26.11 -24.53
C PHE A 151 4.52 25.82 -26.01
N ARG A 152 4.08 24.59 -26.34
CA ARG A 152 3.70 24.22 -27.71
C ARG A 152 2.57 25.08 -28.25
N LYS A 153 1.58 25.41 -27.41
CA LYS A 153 0.45 26.26 -27.78
C LYS A 153 0.89 27.70 -28.07
N GLU A 154 1.68 28.32 -27.18
CA GLU A 154 2.18 29.68 -27.40
C GLU A 154 2.98 29.78 -28.71
N ARG A 155 3.82 28.78 -28.97
CA ARG A 155 4.60 28.66 -30.21
C ARG A 155 3.69 28.47 -31.43
N GLY A 156 2.67 27.62 -31.33
CA GLY A 156 1.67 27.43 -32.38
C GLY A 156 0.95 28.73 -32.72
N ASP A 157 0.53 29.49 -31.72
CA ASP A 157 -0.12 30.78 -31.89
C ASP A 157 0.81 31.80 -32.55
N GLU A 158 2.11 31.80 -32.22
CA GLU A 158 3.11 32.65 -32.88
C GLU A 158 3.27 32.30 -34.36
N ILE A 159 3.38 31.01 -34.68
CA ILE A 159 3.46 30.52 -36.07
C ILE A 159 2.21 30.92 -36.84
N GLU A 160 1.02 30.74 -36.25
CA GLU A 160 -0.24 31.10 -36.89
C GLU A 160 -0.30 32.61 -37.19
N ARG A 161 0.16 33.47 -36.27
CA ARG A 161 0.25 34.92 -36.51
C ARG A 161 1.18 35.26 -37.67
N HIS A 162 2.32 34.57 -37.81
CA HIS A 162 3.24 34.77 -38.94
C HIS A 162 2.70 34.23 -40.27
N LEU A 163 1.86 33.20 -40.22
CA LEU A 163 1.20 32.61 -41.38
C LEU A 163 -0.14 33.26 -41.72
N ALA A 164 -0.63 34.20 -40.91
CA ALA A 164 -1.87 34.92 -41.16
C ALA A 164 -1.71 36.02 -42.23
N CYS A 165 -2.74 36.26 -43.03
CA CYS A 165 -2.75 37.38 -43.95
C CYS A 165 -2.89 38.70 -43.17
N PRO A 166 -2.02 39.70 -43.33
CA PRO A 166 -2.16 40.98 -42.63
C PRO A 166 -3.37 41.82 -43.11
N ILE A 167 -4.09 41.39 -44.16
CA ILE A 167 -5.32 42.05 -44.63
C ILE A 167 -6.56 41.42 -43.99
N CYS A 168 -6.74 40.09 -44.09
CA CYS A 168 -7.93 39.41 -43.61
C CYS A 168 -7.76 38.71 -42.26
N LEU A 169 -6.54 38.66 -41.73
CA LEU A 169 -6.14 37.98 -40.49
C LEU A 169 -6.41 36.46 -40.47
N GLY A 170 -6.80 35.86 -41.61
CA GLY A 170 -6.99 34.42 -41.75
C GLY A 170 -5.73 33.70 -42.22
N ALA A 171 -5.70 32.37 -42.06
CA ALA A 171 -4.61 31.52 -42.51
C ALA A 171 -4.33 31.66 -44.02
N ASN A 172 -3.07 31.85 -44.40
CA ASN A 172 -2.65 32.01 -45.79
C ASN A 172 -2.62 30.65 -46.55
N THR A 173 -3.77 30.03 -46.80
CA THR A 173 -3.85 28.76 -47.58
C THR A 173 -3.35 28.90 -49.02
N THR A 174 -3.42 30.11 -49.59
CA THR A 174 -2.85 30.46 -50.89
C THR A 174 -2.00 31.72 -50.75
N ALA A 175 -0.77 31.54 -50.29
CA ALA A 175 0.19 32.61 -50.00
C ALA A 175 0.83 33.18 -51.28
N TYR A 176 0.93 34.50 -51.36
CA TYR A 176 1.54 35.23 -52.46
C TYR A 176 2.50 36.30 -51.93
N ALA A 177 3.80 36.18 -52.25
CA ALA A 177 4.84 37.14 -51.85
C ALA A 177 5.00 38.28 -52.86
N LEU A 178 4.82 39.53 -52.41
CA LEU A 178 4.98 40.73 -53.24
C LEU A 178 6.45 41.04 -53.51
N GLN A 179 6.82 41.29 -54.76
CA GLN A 179 8.18 41.69 -55.15
C GLN A 179 8.26 43.21 -55.40
N PRO A 180 9.30 43.91 -54.92
CA PRO A 180 10.53 43.37 -54.29
C PRO A 180 10.44 43.15 -52.76
N CYS A 181 9.38 43.64 -52.10
CA CYS A 181 9.35 43.76 -50.64
C CYS A 181 9.21 42.46 -49.83
N GLY A 182 8.92 41.32 -50.45
CA GLY A 182 8.78 40.01 -49.80
C GLY A 182 7.48 39.75 -49.00
N HIS A 183 6.68 40.77 -48.69
CA HIS A 183 5.48 40.62 -47.86
C HIS A 183 4.43 39.66 -48.46
N ILE A 184 3.85 38.81 -47.61
CA ILE A 184 2.97 37.69 -48.00
C ILE A 184 1.50 38.02 -47.71
N PHE A 185 0.62 37.70 -48.66
CA PHE A 185 -0.83 37.91 -48.54
C PHE A 185 -1.63 36.76 -49.16
N CYS A 186 -2.91 36.67 -48.79
CA CYS A 186 -3.88 35.81 -49.45
C CYS A 186 -4.19 36.31 -50.88
N ILE A 187 -4.39 35.39 -51.83
CA ILE A 187 -4.66 35.73 -53.24
C ILE A 187 -5.87 36.66 -53.40
N ASN A 188 -6.95 36.38 -52.66
CA ASN A 188 -8.19 37.16 -52.72
C ASN A 188 -7.97 38.59 -52.22
N CYS A 189 -7.21 38.72 -51.15
CA CYS A 189 -6.90 39.98 -50.49
C CYS A 189 -6.07 40.88 -51.42
N ILE A 190 -5.00 40.34 -52.00
CA ILE A 190 -4.16 41.11 -52.90
C ILE A 190 -4.85 41.40 -54.24
N ALA A 191 -5.69 40.48 -54.73
CA ALA A 191 -6.50 40.69 -55.92
C ALA A 191 -7.50 41.85 -55.72
N ALA A 192 -8.13 41.94 -54.54
CA ALA A 192 -9.03 43.02 -54.18
C ALA A 192 -8.31 44.38 -54.15
N VAL A 193 -7.15 44.48 -53.51
CA VAL A 193 -6.30 45.69 -53.51
C VAL A 193 -5.89 46.08 -54.94
N CYS A 194 -5.71 45.07 -55.80
CA CYS A 194 -5.33 45.25 -57.19
C CYS A 194 -6.49 45.56 -58.15
N LYS A 195 -7.75 45.51 -57.70
CA LYS A 195 -8.92 45.67 -58.55
C LYS A 195 -8.98 47.10 -59.12
N ARG A 196 -9.27 47.23 -60.42
CA ARG A 196 -9.34 48.53 -61.10
C ARG A 196 -10.65 49.25 -60.75
N PRO A 197 -10.63 50.57 -60.46
CA PRO A 197 -11.85 51.37 -60.44
C PRO A 197 -12.43 51.48 -61.87
N LYS A 198 -13.76 51.46 -61.99
CA LYS A 198 -14.44 51.55 -63.30
C LYS A 198 -14.21 52.93 -63.92
N GLY A 199 -13.55 53.00 -65.08
CA GLY A 199 -13.43 54.22 -65.89
C GLY A 199 -12.24 55.16 -65.59
N GLY A 200 -11.33 54.79 -64.68
CA GLY A 200 -10.17 55.63 -64.33
C GLY A 200 -8.80 55.05 -64.71
N PRO A 201 -7.73 55.87 -64.74
CA PRO A 201 -6.35 55.40 -64.90
C PRO A 201 -5.98 54.46 -63.74
N ARG A 202 -5.13 53.46 -64.03
CA ARG A 202 -4.74 52.43 -63.05
C ARG A 202 -3.84 53.06 -61.98
N PRO A 203 -4.23 53.12 -60.70
CA PRO A 203 -3.34 53.63 -59.66
C PRO A 203 -2.11 52.72 -59.52
N PRO A 204 -0.96 53.28 -59.11
CA PRO A 204 0.23 52.50 -58.82
C PRO A 204 -0.05 51.53 -57.66
N ARG A 205 0.43 50.30 -57.79
CA ARG A 205 0.18 49.24 -56.80
C ARG A 205 1.18 49.35 -55.66
N ARG A 206 0.69 49.45 -54.43
CA ARG A 206 1.50 49.61 -53.22
C ARG A 206 1.26 48.47 -52.26
N CYS A 207 2.33 47.92 -51.67
CA CYS A 207 2.23 46.90 -50.63
C CYS A 207 1.42 47.45 -49.43
N PRO A 208 0.40 46.74 -48.93
CA PRO A 208 -0.34 47.17 -47.74
C PRO A 208 0.53 47.35 -46.49
N THR A 209 1.61 46.58 -46.36
CA THR A 209 2.49 46.61 -45.18
C THR A 209 3.56 47.70 -45.28
N CYS A 210 4.38 47.69 -46.33
CA CYS A 210 5.51 48.63 -46.46
C CYS A 210 5.28 49.80 -47.43
N ARG A 211 4.14 49.84 -48.15
CA ARG A 211 3.77 50.87 -49.14
C ARG A 211 4.67 50.99 -50.36
N GLU A 212 5.63 50.07 -50.52
CA GLU A 212 6.52 49.99 -51.68
C GLU A 212 5.76 49.61 -52.96
N LEU A 213 6.25 50.11 -54.10
CA LEU A 213 5.64 49.87 -55.41
C LEU A 213 5.95 48.46 -55.92
N PHE A 214 4.92 47.72 -56.33
CA PHE A 214 5.09 46.38 -56.93
C PHE A 214 4.55 46.30 -58.35
N LYS A 215 5.29 45.64 -59.25
CA LYS A 215 5.04 45.66 -60.71
C LYS A 215 4.21 44.49 -61.22
N LYS A 216 4.31 43.30 -60.62
CA LYS A 216 3.57 42.08 -61.01
C LYS A 216 3.00 41.38 -59.78
N VAL A 217 1.88 40.67 -59.97
CA VAL A 217 1.30 39.83 -58.91
C VAL A 217 2.28 38.70 -58.64
N ALA A 218 2.66 38.67 -57.37
CA ALA A 218 3.43 37.72 -56.59
C ALA A 218 3.69 36.33 -57.18
N LEU A 219 4.87 35.81 -56.85
CA LEU A 219 5.17 34.39 -56.98
C LEU A 219 4.26 33.62 -56.01
N PRO A 220 3.53 32.58 -56.47
CA PRO A 220 2.84 31.69 -55.56
C PRO A 220 3.92 31.08 -54.68
N VAL A 221 3.85 31.35 -53.38
CA VAL A 221 4.72 30.66 -52.43
C VAL A 221 4.07 29.29 -52.29
N GLY A 222 4.58 28.31 -53.05
CA GLY A 222 3.96 26.99 -53.17
C GLY A 222 3.79 26.32 -51.80
N LYS A 223 3.11 25.16 -51.77
CA LYS A 223 2.87 24.37 -50.54
C LYS A 223 4.14 24.19 -49.67
N TYR A 224 5.30 24.14 -50.31
CA TYR A 224 6.61 24.05 -49.69
C TYR A 224 6.96 25.19 -48.73
N HIS A 225 6.39 26.39 -48.84
CA HIS A 225 6.73 27.47 -47.91
C HIS A 225 6.02 27.35 -46.57
N GLN A 226 4.76 26.91 -46.57
CA GLN A 226 4.09 26.54 -45.33
C GLN A 226 4.79 25.37 -44.67
N GLN A 227 5.18 24.35 -45.46
CA GLN A 227 5.93 23.20 -44.95
C GLN A 227 7.30 23.61 -44.39
N LEU A 228 8.08 24.41 -45.13
CA LEU A 228 9.40 24.87 -44.70
C LEU A 228 9.34 25.76 -43.45
N LEU A 229 8.28 26.59 -43.31
CA LEU A 229 8.07 27.35 -42.08
C LEU A 229 7.70 26.41 -40.93
N LEU A 230 6.80 25.44 -41.13
CA LEU A 230 6.51 24.43 -40.12
C LEU A 230 7.78 23.66 -39.71
N ASP A 231 8.59 23.22 -40.68
CA ASP A 231 9.81 22.44 -40.47
C ASP A 231 10.91 23.27 -39.76
N LEU A 232 11.10 24.54 -40.14
CA LEU A 232 12.03 25.43 -39.45
C LEU A 232 11.59 25.70 -38.01
N TYR A 233 10.28 25.81 -37.78
CA TYR A 233 9.74 26.03 -36.44
C TYR A 233 9.66 24.74 -35.62
N THR A 234 9.54 23.54 -36.18
CA THR A 234 9.69 22.30 -35.42
C THR A 234 11.16 22.09 -35.05
N LEU A 235 12.09 22.25 -35.99
CA LEU A 235 13.53 22.10 -35.75
C LEU A 235 14.08 23.13 -34.75
N ALA A 236 13.58 24.37 -34.76
CA ALA A 236 13.98 25.37 -33.76
C ALA A 236 13.40 25.07 -32.35
N GLY A 237 12.48 24.11 -32.21
CA GLY A 237 11.93 23.68 -30.92
C GLY A 237 12.87 22.73 -30.21
N ASP A 238 13.45 21.80 -30.96
CA ASP A 238 14.40 20.81 -30.43
C ASP A 238 15.71 21.45 -29.96
N VAL A 239 16.09 22.61 -30.49
CA VAL A 239 17.35 23.30 -30.13
C VAL A 239 17.24 24.11 -28.84
N GLN A 240 16.05 24.60 -28.45
CA GLN A 240 15.87 25.36 -27.20
C GLN A 240 15.53 24.48 -26.01
N ASN A 241 15.07 23.25 -26.27
CA ASN A 241 15.13 22.16 -25.30
C ASN A 241 16.59 21.66 -25.21
N GLY A 242 17.50 22.53 -24.75
CA GLY A 242 18.83 22.10 -24.31
C GLY A 242 18.69 20.93 -23.32
N PRO A 243 19.73 20.09 -23.17
CA PRO A 243 19.66 18.81 -22.45
C PRO A 243 18.86 19.03 -21.18
N GLN A 244 17.71 18.34 -21.09
CA GLN A 244 16.83 18.42 -19.93
C GLN A 244 17.69 18.45 -18.68
N PRO A 245 17.37 19.29 -17.66
CA PRO A 245 18.06 19.19 -16.39
C PRO A 245 17.98 17.72 -16.00
N ARG A 246 19.13 17.03 -16.09
CA ARG A 246 19.22 15.60 -15.77
C ARG A 246 18.47 15.47 -14.47
N ALA A 247 17.37 14.71 -14.50
CA ALA A 247 16.57 14.39 -13.33
C ALA A 247 17.53 14.33 -12.16
N ALA A 248 17.38 15.27 -11.22
CA ALA A 248 18.35 15.53 -10.18
C ALA A 248 18.88 14.18 -9.71
N ALA A 249 20.19 13.95 -9.90
CA ALA A 249 20.79 12.67 -9.60
C ALA A 249 20.21 12.21 -8.25
N PRO A 250 19.70 10.97 -8.16
CA PRO A 250 19.02 10.49 -6.96
C PRO A 250 19.86 10.91 -5.76
N PRO A 251 19.25 11.49 -4.71
CA PRO A 251 19.98 12.17 -3.64
C PRO A 251 21.13 11.28 -3.22
N VAL A 252 22.35 11.72 -3.57
CA VAL A 252 23.58 11.02 -3.19
C VAL A 252 23.50 10.94 -1.68
N ALA A 253 23.32 9.73 -1.16
CA ALA A 253 23.25 9.48 0.26
C ALA A 253 24.45 10.20 0.90
N GLY A 254 24.17 11.25 1.68
CA GLY A 254 25.20 12.04 2.32
C GLY A 254 26.11 11.12 3.13
N PRO A 255 27.40 11.44 3.26
CA PRO A 255 28.35 10.61 4.00
C PRO A 255 27.79 10.33 5.38
N SER A 256 27.47 9.06 5.62
CA SER A 256 27.04 8.56 6.91
C SER A 256 28.04 9.04 7.94
N SER A 257 27.54 9.80 8.92
CA SER A 257 28.28 10.16 10.12
C SER A 257 28.96 8.89 10.65
N PRO A 258 30.27 8.89 10.92
CA PRO A 258 30.96 7.71 11.43
C PRO A 258 30.33 7.32 12.76
N GLN A 259 29.62 6.19 12.74
CA GLN A 259 29.15 5.53 13.95
C GLN A 259 30.39 5.15 14.77
N PRO A 260 30.39 5.39 16.09
CA PRO A 260 31.46 4.91 16.95
C PRO A 260 31.51 3.39 16.86
N PHE A 261 32.70 2.91 16.54
CA PHE A 261 33.17 1.55 16.53
C PHE A 261 32.76 0.81 17.83
N ASP A 262 31.74 -0.03 17.76
CA ASP A 262 31.64 -1.17 18.68
C ASP A 262 32.46 -2.31 18.09
N VAL A 263 33.72 -2.32 18.48
CA VAL A 263 34.65 -3.45 18.36
C VAL A 263 34.18 -4.51 19.34
N GLU A 264 33.36 -5.46 18.89
CA GLU A 264 33.33 -6.80 19.48
C GLU A 264 33.21 -7.86 18.38
N SER A 265 34.40 -8.41 18.06
CA SER A 265 34.65 -9.83 17.78
C SER A 265 33.55 -10.61 17.05
N ARG A 266 33.62 -10.60 15.72
CA ARG A 266 32.98 -11.63 14.90
C ARG A 266 34.07 -12.40 14.18
N SER A 267 34.25 -13.63 14.66
CA SER A 267 35.13 -14.64 14.10
C SER A 267 34.82 -14.88 12.63
N ASP A 268 35.89 -14.91 11.85
CA ASP A 268 35.94 -15.42 10.49
C ASP A 268 35.33 -16.83 10.43
N GLU A 269 34.21 -16.98 9.74
CA GLU A 269 33.85 -18.22 9.07
C GLU A 269 33.53 -17.85 7.62
N GLU A 270 34.55 -18.03 6.77
CA GLU A 270 34.42 -18.19 5.33
C GLU A 270 33.47 -19.37 5.07
N GLU A 271 32.24 -19.09 4.66
CA GLU A 271 31.38 -20.07 4.02
C GLU A 271 31.12 -19.58 2.59
N GLY A 272 31.82 -20.22 1.65
CA GLY A 272 31.79 -19.88 0.24
C GLY A 272 30.38 -20.06 -0.32
N SER A 273 29.79 -18.97 -0.78
CA SER A 273 28.63 -19.03 -1.65
C SER A 273 29.12 -19.39 -3.05
N GLU A 274 28.99 -20.67 -3.36
CA GLU A 274 28.97 -21.24 -4.70
C GLU A 274 27.94 -20.48 -5.54
N TYR A 275 28.44 -19.68 -6.50
CA TYR A 275 27.60 -18.99 -7.47
C TYR A 275 27.12 -20.05 -8.46
N GLU A 276 25.89 -20.52 -8.28
CA GLU A 276 25.20 -21.28 -9.33
C GLU A 276 24.93 -20.31 -10.49
N ASP A 277 25.62 -20.56 -11.61
CA ASP A 277 25.33 -19.98 -12.91
C ASP A 277 23.87 -20.31 -13.25
N VAL A 278 22.98 -19.31 -13.14
CA VAL A 278 21.60 -19.43 -13.58
C VAL A 278 21.60 -19.21 -15.10
N ASP A 279 21.42 -20.30 -15.83
CA ASP A 279 21.25 -20.31 -17.29
C ASP A 279 20.14 -19.32 -17.70
N GLU A 280 20.52 -18.30 -18.47
CA GLU A 280 19.64 -17.28 -19.08
C GLU A 280 18.91 -17.82 -20.33
N ASP A 281 18.34 -19.02 -20.25
CA ASP A 281 17.62 -19.61 -21.37
C ASP A 281 16.09 -19.57 -21.14
N GLU A 282 15.39 -19.16 -22.21
CA GLU A 282 13.92 -19.18 -22.40
C GLU A 282 13.13 -17.97 -21.86
N ILE A 283 13.42 -16.79 -22.42
CA ILE A 283 12.37 -15.82 -22.70
C ILE A 283 11.53 -16.41 -23.84
N ASP A 284 10.43 -17.06 -23.48
CA ASP A 284 9.39 -17.48 -24.40
C ASP A 284 8.75 -16.20 -24.98
N GLU A 285 9.13 -15.85 -26.21
CA GLU A 285 8.47 -14.83 -27.01
C GLU A 285 7.08 -15.36 -27.42
N GLU A 286 6.13 -15.41 -26.49
CA GLU A 286 4.71 -15.55 -26.84
C GLU A 286 4.30 -14.26 -27.57
N GLU A 287 4.29 -14.35 -28.90
CA GLU A 287 3.63 -13.42 -29.81
C GLU A 287 2.15 -13.30 -29.42
N ASP A 288 1.82 -12.28 -28.62
CA ASP A 288 0.44 -11.85 -28.42
C ASP A 288 -0.11 -11.30 -29.75
N GLU A 289 -0.73 -12.20 -30.52
CA GLU A 289 -1.54 -11.87 -31.70
C GLU A 289 -2.79 -11.12 -31.22
N TYR A 290 -2.69 -9.79 -31.14
CA TYR A 290 -3.83 -8.92 -30.89
C TYR A 290 -4.76 -8.95 -32.12
N GLU A 291 -5.74 -9.87 -32.13
CA GLU A 291 -6.94 -9.73 -32.95
C GLU A 291 -7.66 -8.45 -32.50
N MET A 292 -7.44 -7.35 -33.23
CA MET A 292 -8.28 -6.16 -33.11
C MET A 292 -9.65 -6.53 -33.65
N ASP A 293 -10.56 -6.86 -32.74
CA ASP A 293 -11.99 -6.91 -33.01
C ASP A 293 -12.40 -5.53 -33.57
N GLU A 294 -12.73 -5.53 -34.86
CA GLU A 294 -13.42 -4.43 -35.53
C GLU A 294 -14.83 -4.34 -34.94
N ASP A 295 -14.94 -3.76 -33.73
CA ASP A 295 -16.23 -3.50 -33.12
C ASP A 295 -16.87 -2.32 -33.87
N ASP A 296 -17.89 -2.70 -34.64
CA ASP A 296 -18.74 -1.88 -35.47
C ASP A 296 -19.22 -0.63 -34.72
N SER A 297 -18.79 0.52 -35.24
CA SER A 297 -19.24 1.84 -34.79
C SER A 297 -20.64 2.11 -35.33
N ASP A 298 -21.66 1.60 -34.63
CA ASP A 298 -23.07 1.95 -34.78
C ASP A 298 -23.42 3.31 -34.13
N ASP A 299 -22.54 4.32 -34.23
CA ASP A 299 -22.73 5.63 -33.58
C ASP A 299 -23.40 6.70 -34.46
N ASP A 300 -23.84 6.36 -35.68
CA ASP A 300 -24.45 7.33 -36.62
C ASP A 300 -25.95 7.61 -36.39
N ALA A 301 -26.58 7.09 -35.33
CA ALA A 301 -28.04 7.19 -35.16
C ALA A 301 -28.54 8.40 -34.33
N ILE A 302 -27.69 9.19 -33.67
CA ILE A 302 -28.13 10.23 -32.71
C ILE A 302 -27.84 11.66 -33.21
N ILE A 303 -28.15 12.01 -34.47
CA ILE A 303 -28.16 13.43 -34.90
C ILE A 303 -29.39 13.76 -35.76
N ASN A 304 -30.57 13.22 -35.45
CA ASN A 304 -31.78 13.62 -36.19
C ASN A 304 -33.02 13.98 -35.35
N GLU A 305 -32.95 13.96 -34.01
CA GLU A 305 -34.14 14.26 -33.19
C GLU A 305 -34.19 15.70 -32.64
N TYR A 306 -33.10 16.50 -32.73
CA TYR A 306 -33.08 17.85 -32.16
C TYR A 306 -33.47 19.00 -33.11
N LEU A 307 -33.76 18.73 -34.38
CA LEU A 307 -34.09 19.80 -35.37
C LEU A 307 -35.59 19.96 -35.68
N THR A 308 -36.47 19.11 -35.15
CA THR A 308 -37.92 19.19 -35.44
C THR A 308 -38.75 19.88 -34.34
N ALA A 309 -38.17 20.24 -33.20
CA ALA A 309 -38.92 20.87 -32.10
C ALA A 309 -39.03 22.41 -32.17
N SER A 310 -38.44 23.07 -33.18
CA SER A 310 -38.43 24.54 -33.28
C SER A 310 -39.41 25.14 -34.31
N ASN A 311 -40.33 24.34 -34.86
CA ASN A 311 -41.31 24.81 -35.87
C ASN A 311 -42.75 24.33 -35.58
N ASN A 312 -43.26 24.56 -34.37
CA ASN A 312 -44.70 24.60 -34.09
C ASN A 312 -45.02 25.56 -32.94
#